data_AF-S4MMH2-F1
#
_entry.id   AF-S4MMH2-F1
#
_cell.length_a   1.000
_cell.length_b   1.000
_cell.length_c   1.000
_cell.angle_alpha   90.00
_cell.angle_beta   90.00
_cell.angle_gamma   90.00
#
_symmetry.space_group_name_H-M   'P 1'
#
loop_
_entity.id
_entity.type
_entity.pdbx_description
1 polymer ?
#
loop_
_entity_poly.entity_id
_entity_poly.type
_entity_poly.pdbx_seq_one_letter_code
_entity_poly.pdbx_strand_id
1 'polypeptide(L)' 'MTAPVDDAHIPLPDIPRPDHTDHPVFAAVLAELRAREGESVVAQYEDAP' A
#
# COMPACT_ATOMS: atom_id res chain seq x y z
N MET A 1 -32.69 -13.15 -3.12
CA MET A 1 -32.09 -12.16 -4.05
C MET A 1 -31.14 -11.32 -3.23
N THR A 2 -29.84 -11.59 -3.30
CA THR A 2 -28.79 -10.78 -2.67
C THR A 2 -28.59 -9.53 -3.51
N ALA A 3 -28.76 -8.35 -2.93
CA ALA A 3 -28.48 -7.10 -3.62
C ALA A 3 -26.99 -7.10 -4.04
N PRO A 4 -26.65 -6.60 -5.24
CA PRO A 4 -25.25 -6.45 -5.62
C PRO A 4 -24.59 -5.55 -4.57
N VAL A 5 -23.47 -6.04 -4.00
CA VAL A 5 -22.63 -5.20 -3.15
C VAL A 5 -22.23 -4.03 -4.03
N ASP A 6 -22.64 -2.84 -3.61
CA ASP A 6 -22.28 -1.60 -4.26
C ASP A 6 -20.75 -1.54 -4.28
N ASP A 7 -20.15 -1.76 -5.45
CA ASP A 7 -18.73 -1.54 -5.79
C ASP A 7 -18.42 -0.04 -5.78
N ALA A 8 -19.07 0.70 -4.87
CA ALA A 8 -18.71 2.06 -4.55
C ALA A 8 -17.27 2.00 -4.08
N HIS A 9 -16.36 2.42 -4.96
CA HIS A 9 -14.95 2.65 -4.68
C HIS A 9 -14.86 3.63 -3.51
N ILE A 10 -14.93 3.11 -2.28
CA ILE A 10 -14.64 3.87 -1.08
C ILE A 10 -13.16 4.23 -1.22
N PRO A 11 -12.81 5.51 -1.41
CA PRO A 11 -11.42 5.89 -1.52
C PRO A 11 -10.72 5.46 -0.24
N LEU A 12 -9.57 4.79 -0.37
CA LEU A 12 -8.76 4.45 0.78
C LEU A 12 -8.41 5.74 1.53
N PRO A 13 -8.41 5.71 2.87
CA PRO A 13 -7.97 6.85 3.64
C PRO A 13 -6.52 7.17 3.28
N ASP A 14 -6.21 8.45 3.15
CA ASP A 14 -4.83 8.89 2.97
C ASP A 14 -4.09 8.71 4.30
N ILE A 15 -3.16 7.75 4.33
CA ILE A 15 -2.34 7.46 5.50
C ILE A 15 -0.98 8.11 5.26
N PRO A 16 -0.58 9.11 6.08
CA PRO A 16 0.70 9.77 5.89
C PRO A 16 1.83 8.76 6.06
N ARG A 17 2.74 8.72 5.08
CA ARG A 17 3.92 7.88 5.17
C ARG A 17 4.84 8.40 6.26
N PRO A 18 5.37 7.52 7.13
CA PRO A 18 6.36 7.94 8.11
C PRO A 18 7.68 8.30 7.41
N ASP A 19 8.15 9.52 7.64
CA ASP A 19 9.37 10.02 6.99
C ASP A 19 10.67 9.53 7.64
N HIS A 20 10.60 9.10 8.91
CA HIS A 20 11.75 8.68 9.71
C HIS A 20 11.34 7.71 10.82
N THR A 21 12.32 6.97 11.34
CA THR A 21 12.18 6.06 12.49
C THR A 21 13.54 5.84 13.13
N ASP A 22 13.60 5.73 14.45
CA ASP A 22 14.83 5.42 15.19
C ASP A 22 15.18 3.92 15.15
N HIS A 23 14.27 3.08 14.64
CA HIS A 23 14.50 1.65 14.56
C HIS A 23 15.33 1.32 13.30
N PRO A 24 16.54 0.73 13.43
CA PRO A 24 17.50 0.65 12.33
C PRO A 24 16.99 -0.15 11.13
N VAL A 25 16.25 -1.23 11.38
CA VAL A 25 15.66 -2.06 10.31
C VAL A 25 14.57 -1.29 9.57
N PHE A 26 13.69 -0.58 10.29
CA PHE A 26 12.61 0.16 9.65
C PHE A 26 13.16 1.37 8.89
N ALA A 27 14.24 2.00 9.38
CA ALA A 27 14.92 3.07 8.67
C ALA A 27 15.48 2.59 7.32
N ALA A 28 16.08 1.41 7.28
CA ALA A 28 16.55 0.80 6.03
C ALA A 28 15.41 0.52 5.05
N VAL A 29 14.30 -0.06 5.53
CA VAL A 29 13.11 -0.33 4.71
C VAL A 29 12.51 0.97 4.17
N LEU A 30 12.36 2.01 4.99
CA LEU A 30 11.83 3.30 4.55
C LEU A 30 12.74 3.97 3.51
N ALA A 31 14.07 3.86 3.66
CA ALA A 31 15.02 4.37 2.68
C ALA A 31 14.91 3.63 1.33
N GLU A 32 14.77 2.31 1.36
CA GLU A 32 14.56 1.48 0.16
C GLU A 32 13.24 1.81 -0.54
N LEU A 33 12.16 1.96 0.23
CA LEU A 33 10.84 2.34 -0.31
C LEU A 33 10.87 3.72 -0.95
N ARG A 34 11.56 4.69 -0.35
CA ARG A 34 11.74 6.04 -0.92
C ARG A 34 12.55 6.00 -2.21
N ALA A 35 13.59 5.18 -2.29
CA ALA A 35 14.38 5.02 -3.50
C ALA A 35 13.57 4.47 -4.69
N ARG A 36 12.48 3.75 -4.40
CA ARG A 36 11.55 3.17 -5.38
C ARG A 36 10.26 3.99 -5.56
N GLU A 37 10.18 5.17 -4.94
CA GLU A 37 8.99 6.01 -5.00
C GLU A 37 8.80 6.56 -6.42
N GLY A 38 7.94 5.89 -7.20
CA GLY A 38 7.77 6.10 -8.65
C GLY A 38 7.65 4.78 -9.42
N GLU A 39 8.12 3.68 -8.84
CA GLU A 39 7.86 2.33 -9.33
C GLU A 39 6.47 1.88 -8.85
N SER A 40 5.54 1.68 -9.78
CA SER A 40 4.19 1.23 -9.48
C SER A 40 4.18 -0.23 -9.02
N VAL A 41 4.34 -0.47 -7.73
CA VAL A 41 4.21 -1.80 -7.13
C VAL A 41 2.74 -2.10 -6.84
N VAL A 42 1.96 -2.32 -7.90
CA VAL A 42 0.64 -2.98 -7.76
C VAL A 42 0.93 -4.47 -7.73
N ALA A 43 0.96 -5.04 -6.52
CA ALA A 43 0.95 -6.50 -6.39
C ALA A 43 -0.39 -7.00 -6.95
N GLN A 44 -0.36 -7.48 -8.20
CA GLN A 44 -1.46 -8.24 -8.76
C GLN A 44 -1.49 -9.56 -8.02
N TYR A 45 -2.30 -9.61 -6.96
CA TYR A 45 -2.72 -10.86 -6.38
C TYR A 45 -3.63 -11.51 -7.42
N GLU A 46 -3.05 -12.32 -8.32
CA GLU A 46 -3.85 -13.28 -9.05
C GLU A 46 -4.47 -14.20 -8.01
N ASP A 47 -5.80 -14.26 -8.01
CA ASP A 47 -6.60 -15.12 -7.15
C ASP A 47 -6.10 -16.55 -7.37
N ALA A 48 -5.31 -17.06 -6.41
CA ALA A 48 -4.78 -18.40 -6.48
C ALA A 48 -5.96 -19.38 -6.36
N PRO A 49 -6.03 -20.41 -7.21
CA PRO A 49 -7.22 -21.25 -7.42
C PRO A 49 -7.69 -22.03 -6.19
#